data_AF-A0A6V8NLE5-F1
#
_entry.id   AF-A0A6V8NLE5-F1
#
_cell.length_a   1.000
_cell.length_b   1.000
_cell.length_c   1.000
_cell.angle_alpha   90.00
_cell.angle_beta   90.00
_cell.angle_gamma   90.00
#
_symmetry.space_group_name_H-M   'P 1'
#
loop_
_entity.id
_entity.type
_entity.pdbx_description
1 polymer ?
#
loop_
_entity_poly.entity_id
_entity_poly.type
_entity_poly.pdbx_seq_one_letter_code
_entity_poly.pdbx_strand_id
1 'polypeptide(L)'
;MFISSVKKITDLTRVFLEPSNSTHRQYEALRAYFVDKLSSKEAASRFGYSRGSFRVLVHQFRQNPHRPFFLPPTKGPQKSPKRGLVREQVLALRKENLSIYDISRVMETKGHPVSAARISLILKEEGFARLPRRKDEERPAAARPVVAPLADARQLDLSPRQCRTRFGGLFLFMPFMASLPFDQILHEAGFPGSKMIPAGHAVRSLLALKLFGSARHSHVMSYVLDEGLALFAGLNAIPKRSFLTEYSCRIDPQGYPRLMRAWFDALETLGIDRGSSFDCDFHTIPFHGEDALVEKHYVSKRSRRQKGILAFLAQDAATRVFCYTNADVRKESQNDEILRFVEFWKQRTGR
;
A
#
# COMPACT_ATOMS: atom_id res chain seq x y z
N MET A 1 -26.52 14.91 -15.44
CA MET A 1 -26.14 14.80 -16.86
C MET A 1 -24.90 13.92 -16.99
N PHE A 2 -25.06 12.68 -17.44
CA PHE A 2 -24.02 11.93 -18.16
C PHE A 2 -24.75 11.25 -19.32
N ILE A 3 -24.62 11.86 -20.49
CA ILE A 3 -25.13 11.33 -21.76
C ILE A 3 -24.16 10.24 -22.16
N SER A 4 -24.57 8.97 -22.05
CA SER A 4 -23.92 7.93 -22.85
C SER A 4 -24.31 8.19 -24.29
N SER A 5 -23.34 8.54 -25.14
CA SER A 5 -23.56 8.65 -26.57
C SER A 5 -23.86 7.25 -27.10
N VAL A 6 -25.14 6.91 -27.22
CA VAL A 6 -25.60 5.66 -27.82
C VAL A 6 -25.19 5.70 -29.29
N LYS A 7 -24.13 4.97 -29.64
CA LYS A 7 -23.71 4.75 -31.03
C LYS A 7 -24.88 4.10 -31.79
N LYS A 8 -25.65 4.89 -32.54
CA LYS A 8 -26.71 4.46 -33.49
C LYS A 8 -26.16 3.77 -34.76
N ILE A 9 -25.04 3.05 -34.66
CA ILE A 9 -24.46 2.36 -35.83
C ILE A 9 -25.05 0.95 -35.98
N THR A 10 -25.74 0.43 -34.96
CA THR A 10 -26.39 -0.88 -35.01
C THR A 10 -27.72 -0.81 -34.28
N ASP A 11 -28.82 -0.91 -35.02
CA ASP A 11 -30.17 -1.01 -34.46
C ASP A 11 -30.37 -2.44 -33.91
N LEU A 12 -29.92 -2.65 -32.67
CA LEU A 12 -30.00 -3.95 -31.99
C LEU A 12 -31.45 -4.46 -31.86
N THR A 13 -32.44 -3.58 -32.00
CA THR A 13 -33.87 -3.93 -32.04
C THR A 13 -34.17 -4.87 -33.22
N ARG A 14 -33.49 -4.71 -34.35
CA ARG A 14 -33.68 -5.57 -35.54
C ARG A 14 -33.33 -7.02 -35.29
N VAL A 15 -32.37 -7.31 -34.40
CA VAL A 15 -31.97 -8.69 -34.05
C VAL A 15 -33.14 -9.49 -33.44
N PHE A 16 -34.07 -8.80 -32.78
CA PHE A 16 -35.27 -9.40 -32.20
C PHE A 16 -36.47 -9.36 -33.14
N LEU A 17 -36.55 -8.37 -34.03
CA LEU A 17 -37.65 -8.22 -34.99
C LEU A 17 -37.47 -9.08 -36.26
N GLU A 18 -36.23 -9.43 -36.60
CA GLU A 18 -35.86 -10.21 -37.79
C GLU A 18 -35.21 -11.55 -37.34
N PRO A 19 -36.02 -12.60 -37.06
CA PRO A 19 -35.50 -13.85 -36.52
C PRO A 19 -34.58 -14.56 -37.52
N SER A 20 -33.31 -14.75 -37.15
CA SER A 20 -32.28 -15.34 -38.01
C SER A 20 -32.33 -16.88 -38.13
N ASN A 21 -32.91 -17.57 -37.14
CA ASN A 21 -33.05 -19.03 -37.15
C ASN A 21 -34.51 -19.48 -37.15
N SER A 22 -34.76 -20.70 -37.63
CA SER A 22 -36.11 -21.22 -37.84
C SER A 22 -36.91 -21.36 -36.55
N THR A 23 -36.27 -21.73 -35.43
CA THR A 23 -36.91 -21.92 -34.13
C THR A 23 -37.33 -20.58 -33.49
N HIS A 24 -36.49 -19.55 -33.61
CA HIS A 24 -36.79 -18.19 -33.19
C HIS A 24 -37.94 -17.61 -34.00
N ARG A 25 -37.97 -17.86 -35.32
CA ARG A 25 -39.08 -17.47 -36.19
C ARG A 25 -40.39 -18.17 -35.83
N GLN A 26 -40.35 -19.46 -35.50
CA GLN A 26 -41.52 -20.20 -35.03
C GLN A 26 -42.04 -19.62 -33.70
N TYR A 27 -41.14 -19.31 -32.77
CA TYR A 27 -41.49 -18.70 -31.49
C TYR A 27 -42.17 -17.34 -31.67
N GLU A 28 -41.56 -16.42 -32.43
CA GLU A 28 -42.11 -15.08 -32.67
C GLU A 28 -43.43 -15.11 -33.44
N ALA A 29 -43.58 -16.01 -34.43
CA ALA A 29 -44.83 -16.17 -35.17
C ALA A 29 -45.98 -16.70 -34.29
N LEU A 30 -45.70 -17.66 -33.40
CA LEU A 30 -46.67 -18.17 -32.43
C LEU A 30 -47.01 -17.10 -31.37
N ARG A 31 -46.02 -16.35 -30.89
CA ARG A 31 -46.21 -15.24 -29.95
C ARG A 31 -47.10 -14.15 -30.55
N ALA A 32 -46.85 -13.76 -31.79
CA ALA A 32 -47.65 -12.78 -32.52
C ALA A 32 -49.14 -13.19 -32.66
N TYR A 33 -49.40 -14.49 -32.82
CA TYR A 33 -50.77 -15.01 -32.90
C TYR A 33 -51.44 -15.16 -31.52
N PHE A 34 -50.75 -15.73 -30.52
CA PHE A 34 -51.36 -16.03 -29.22
C PHE A 34 -51.36 -14.84 -28.24
N VAL A 35 -50.32 -14.00 -28.28
CA VAL A 35 -50.12 -12.85 -27.39
C VAL A 35 -50.60 -11.57 -28.07
N ASP A 36 -50.08 -11.26 -29.26
CA ASP A 36 -50.40 -10.00 -29.97
C ASP A 36 -51.75 -10.07 -30.73
N LYS A 37 -52.45 -11.21 -30.63
CA LYS A 37 -53.80 -11.47 -31.18
C LYS A 37 -53.97 -11.21 -32.68
N LEU A 38 -52.88 -11.26 -33.45
CA LEU A 38 -52.94 -11.14 -34.90
C LEU A 38 -53.72 -12.30 -35.51
N SER A 39 -54.40 -12.05 -36.64
CA SER A 39 -55.09 -13.14 -37.33
C SER A 39 -54.08 -14.15 -37.88
N SER A 40 -54.53 -15.40 -38.07
CA SER A 40 -53.69 -16.46 -38.65
C SER A 40 -53.13 -16.07 -40.04
N LYS A 41 -53.84 -15.22 -40.79
CA LYS A 41 -53.39 -14.70 -42.09
C LYS A 41 -52.26 -13.68 -41.92
N GLU A 42 -52.39 -12.76 -40.98
CA GLU A 42 -51.42 -11.68 -40.76
C GLU A 42 -50.12 -12.20 -40.14
N ALA A 43 -50.22 -13.06 -39.12
CA ALA A 43 -49.05 -13.69 -38.50
C ALA A 43 -48.27 -14.56 -39.52
N ALA A 44 -48.99 -15.32 -40.37
CA ALA A 44 -48.35 -16.09 -41.42
C ALA A 44 -47.58 -15.21 -42.41
N SER A 45 -48.21 -14.14 -42.91
CA SER A 45 -47.57 -13.22 -43.86
C SER A 45 -46.36 -12.49 -43.26
N ARG A 46 -46.47 -12.06 -42.00
CA ARG A 46 -45.43 -11.27 -41.32
C ARG A 46 -44.14 -12.06 -41.09
N PHE A 47 -44.25 -13.37 -40.85
CA PHE A 47 -43.10 -14.24 -40.59
C PHE A 47 -42.78 -15.21 -41.74
N GLY A 48 -43.34 -14.97 -42.94
CA GLY A 48 -43.00 -15.71 -44.17
C GLY A 48 -43.53 -17.14 -44.26
N TYR A 49 -44.66 -17.44 -43.59
CA TYR A 49 -45.35 -18.73 -43.69
C TYR A 49 -46.53 -18.67 -44.66
N SER A 50 -46.83 -19.79 -45.34
CA SER A 50 -48.12 -19.95 -46.02
C SER A 50 -49.24 -20.12 -44.99
N ARG A 51 -50.47 -19.70 -45.31
CA ARG A 51 -51.61 -19.80 -44.39
C ARG A 51 -51.85 -21.23 -43.89
N GLY A 52 -51.68 -22.22 -44.77
CA GLY A 52 -51.82 -23.64 -44.42
C GLY A 52 -50.73 -24.09 -43.45
N SER A 53 -49.46 -23.79 -43.74
CA SER A 53 -48.33 -24.17 -42.89
C SER A 53 -48.40 -23.54 -41.49
N PHE A 54 -48.86 -22.28 -41.39
CA PHE A 54 -49.00 -21.61 -40.11
C PHE A 54 -50.13 -22.20 -39.26
N ARG A 55 -51.26 -22.59 -39.87
CA ARG A 55 -52.34 -23.30 -39.16
C ARG A 55 -51.87 -24.63 -38.57
N VAL A 56 -51.04 -25.37 -39.31
CA VAL A 56 -50.43 -26.61 -38.81
C VAL A 56 -49.48 -26.32 -37.65
N LEU A 57 -48.64 -25.28 -37.75
CA LEU A 57 -47.73 -24.87 -36.67
C LEU A 57 -48.50 -24.50 -35.39
N VAL A 58 -49.59 -23.73 -35.50
CA VAL A 58 -50.46 -23.38 -34.37
C VAL A 58 -51.13 -24.62 -33.78
N HIS A 59 -51.60 -25.54 -34.61
CA HIS A 59 -52.20 -26.79 -34.16
C HIS A 59 -51.18 -27.66 -33.40
N GLN A 60 -49.97 -27.85 -33.94
CA GLN A 60 -48.90 -28.60 -33.29
C GLN A 60 -48.47 -27.98 -31.97
N PHE A 61 -48.41 -26.65 -31.88
CA PHE A 61 -48.07 -25.98 -30.64
C PHE A 61 -49.15 -26.16 -29.55
N ARG A 62 -50.44 -26.16 -29.91
CA ARG A 62 -51.52 -26.45 -28.96
C ARG A 62 -51.43 -27.87 -28.40
N GLN A 63 -50.96 -28.84 -29.20
CA GLN A 63 -50.77 -30.22 -28.76
C GLN A 63 -49.52 -30.42 -27.89
N ASN A 64 -48.54 -29.50 -27.96
CA ASN A 64 -47.33 -29.54 -27.13
C ASN A 64 -46.88 -28.13 -26.74
N PRO A 65 -47.55 -27.49 -25.76
CA PRO A 65 -47.28 -26.11 -25.37
C PRO A 65 -45.93 -25.94 -24.64
N HIS A 66 -45.35 -27.04 -24.13
CA HIS A 66 -44.08 -27.03 -23.40
C HIS A 66 -42.86 -27.31 -24.27
N ARG A 67 -43.01 -27.36 -25.60
CA ARG A 67 -41.89 -27.54 -26.52
C ARG A 67 -40.81 -26.46 -26.29
N PRO A 68 -39.54 -26.84 -26.04
CA PRO A 68 -38.46 -25.86 -25.87
C PRO A 68 -38.10 -25.21 -27.21
N PHE A 69 -38.06 -23.87 -27.25
CA PHE A 69 -37.58 -23.10 -28.41
C PHE A 69 -36.09 -22.74 -28.30
N PHE A 70 -35.55 -22.62 -27.09
CA PHE A 70 -34.16 -22.26 -26.84
C PHE A 70 -33.55 -23.26 -25.84
N LEU A 71 -32.58 -24.05 -26.30
CA LEU A 71 -31.91 -25.04 -25.45
C LEU A 71 -30.78 -24.38 -24.65
N PRO A 72 -30.54 -24.81 -23.39
CA PRO A 72 -29.39 -24.34 -22.63
C PRO A 72 -28.08 -24.81 -23.29
N PRO A 73 -27.01 -24.00 -23.24
CA PRO A 73 -25.72 -24.39 -23.78
C PRO A 73 -25.20 -25.65 -23.07
N THR A 74 -24.70 -26.62 -23.85
CA THR A 74 -24.08 -27.85 -23.33
C THR A 74 -22.85 -27.50 -22.49
N LYS A 75 -22.82 -27.94 -21.22
CA LYS A 75 -21.65 -27.78 -20.36
C LYS A 75 -20.50 -28.62 -20.93
N GLY A 76 -19.37 -27.98 -21.23
CA GLY A 76 -18.19 -28.65 -21.77
C GLY A 76 -17.59 -29.72 -20.83
N PRO A 77 -16.72 -30.61 -21.36
CA PRO A 77 -16.15 -31.72 -20.59
C PRO A 77 -15.36 -31.23 -19.37
N GLN A 78 -15.72 -31.72 -18.18
CA GLN A 78 -15.19 -31.22 -16.90
C GLN A 78 -13.79 -31.74 -16.50
N LYS A 79 -13.29 -32.83 -17.09
CA LYS A 79 -12.03 -33.47 -16.67
C LYS A 79 -11.05 -33.63 -17.83
N SER A 80 -9.94 -32.87 -17.79
CA SER A 80 -8.78 -33.10 -18.66
C SER A 80 -7.77 -34.05 -17.99
N PRO A 81 -7.17 -35.02 -18.71
CA PRO A 81 -6.21 -35.99 -18.16
C PRO A 81 -4.98 -35.36 -17.49
N LYS A 82 -4.48 -34.24 -18.04
CA LYS A 82 -3.36 -33.46 -17.48
C LYS A 82 -3.59 -32.98 -16.05
N ARG A 83 -4.84 -32.94 -15.55
CA ARG A 83 -5.17 -32.55 -14.18
C ARG A 83 -4.87 -33.64 -13.14
N GLY A 84 -4.85 -34.92 -13.54
CA GLY A 84 -4.58 -36.05 -12.63
C GLY A 84 -3.11 -36.12 -12.21
N LEU A 85 -2.19 -36.10 -13.18
CA LEU A 85 -0.75 -36.21 -12.92
C LEU A 85 -0.20 -35.08 -12.03
N VAL A 86 -0.66 -33.84 -12.26
CA VAL A 86 -0.29 -32.69 -11.43
C VAL A 86 -0.80 -32.86 -9.98
N ARG A 87 -1.99 -33.43 -9.81
CA ARG A 87 -2.57 -33.69 -8.48
C ARG A 87 -1.73 -34.72 -7.72
N GLU A 88 -1.37 -35.82 -8.35
CA GLU A 88 -0.54 -36.87 -7.75
C GLU A 88 0.84 -36.35 -7.34
N GLN A 89 1.49 -35.55 -8.20
CA GLN A 89 2.78 -34.94 -7.88
C GLN A 89 2.70 -33.99 -6.68
N VAL A 90 1.65 -33.17 -6.60
CA VAL A 90 1.42 -32.27 -5.44
C VAL A 90 1.22 -33.09 -4.16
N LEU A 91 0.51 -34.21 -4.21
CA LEU A 91 0.27 -35.06 -3.05
C LEU A 91 1.53 -35.82 -2.61
N ALA A 92 2.35 -36.29 -3.55
CA ALA A 92 3.64 -36.90 -3.24
C ALA A 92 4.57 -35.91 -2.52
N LEU A 93 4.71 -34.69 -3.07
CA LEU A 93 5.52 -33.63 -2.44
C LEU A 93 4.97 -33.21 -1.07
N ARG A 94 3.63 -33.28 -0.89
CA ARG A 94 3.03 -33.03 0.42
C ARG A 94 3.38 -34.10 1.45
N LYS A 95 3.45 -35.37 1.06
CA LYS A 95 3.83 -36.49 1.94
C LYS A 95 5.30 -36.39 2.39
N GLU A 96 6.15 -35.73 1.60
CA GLU A 96 7.51 -35.31 2.01
C GLU A 96 7.50 -34.10 2.97
N ASN A 97 6.33 -33.76 3.53
CA ASN A 97 6.07 -32.62 4.42
C ASN A 97 6.34 -31.24 3.81
N LEU A 98 6.50 -31.08 2.49
CA LEU A 98 6.80 -29.78 1.89
C LEU A 98 5.65 -28.77 2.08
N SER A 99 6.01 -27.49 2.27
CA SER A 99 5.03 -26.41 2.38
C SER A 99 4.41 -26.10 1.01
N ILE A 100 3.28 -25.40 0.99
CA ILE A 100 2.61 -24.98 -0.26
C ILE A 100 3.56 -24.23 -1.19
N TYR A 101 4.42 -23.37 -0.63
CA TYR A 101 5.40 -22.59 -1.39
C TYR A 101 6.56 -23.45 -1.90
N ASP A 102 7.02 -24.43 -1.10
CA ASP A 102 8.06 -25.36 -1.53
C ASP A 102 7.56 -26.26 -2.66
N ILE A 103 6.33 -26.79 -2.54
CA ILE A 103 5.67 -27.57 -3.60
C ILE A 103 5.58 -26.73 -4.87
N SER A 104 5.14 -25.47 -4.77
CA SER A 104 5.04 -24.56 -5.93
C SER A 104 6.39 -24.39 -6.63
N ARG A 105 7.47 -24.18 -5.87
CA ARG A 105 8.83 -24.03 -6.39
C ARG A 105 9.36 -25.31 -7.03
N VAL A 106 9.13 -26.47 -6.42
CA VAL A 106 9.54 -27.77 -6.97
C VAL A 106 8.78 -28.06 -8.27
N MET A 107 7.48 -27.76 -8.31
CA MET A 107 6.65 -27.92 -9.50
C MET A 107 7.08 -26.98 -10.64
N GLU A 108 7.45 -25.75 -10.33
CA GLU A 108 8.04 -24.80 -11.27
C GLU A 108 9.38 -25.31 -11.84
N THR A 109 10.26 -25.83 -10.98
CA THR A 109 11.53 -26.44 -11.39
C THR A 109 11.33 -27.65 -12.31
N LYS A 110 10.25 -28.41 -12.11
CA LYS A 110 9.86 -29.56 -12.93
C LYS A 110 9.11 -29.18 -14.23
N GLY A 111 9.01 -27.89 -14.57
CA GLY A 111 8.35 -27.42 -15.80
C GLY A 111 6.81 -27.45 -15.75
N HIS A 112 6.23 -27.59 -14.56
CA HIS A 112 4.79 -27.61 -14.34
C HIS A 112 4.41 -26.52 -13.32
N PRO A 113 4.42 -25.23 -13.69
CA PRO A 113 4.11 -24.16 -12.74
C PRO A 113 2.67 -24.31 -12.22
N VAL A 114 2.54 -24.50 -10.91
CA VAL A 114 1.26 -24.54 -10.21
C VAL A 114 1.23 -23.45 -9.16
N SER A 115 0.19 -22.62 -9.17
CA SER A 115 0.02 -21.55 -8.19
C SER A 115 -0.22 -22.09 -6.78
N ALA A 116 0.26 -21.35 -5.78
CA ALA A 116 0.06 -21.69 -4.36
C ALA A 116 -1.42 -21.86 -3.99
N ALA A 117 -2.31 -21.05 -4.57
CA ALA A 117 -3.75 -21.16 -4.35
C ALA A 117 -4.32 -22.49 -4.87
N ARG A 118 -3.86 -22.94 -6.06
CA ARG A 118 -4.29 -24.20 -6.64
C ARG A 118 -3.76 -25.40 -5.86
N ILE A 119 -2.52 -25.34 -5.39
CA ILE A 119 -1.95 -26.36 -4.49
C ILE A 119 -2.78 -26.43 -3.19
N SER A 120 -3.09 -25.28 -2.58
CA SER A 120 -3.94 -25.21 -1.39
C SER A 120 -5.31 -25.89 -1.60
N LEU A 121 -5.94 -25.67 -2.75
CA LEU A 121 -7.22 -26.30 -3.09
C LEU A 121 -7.07 -27.83 -3.22
N ILE A 122 -6.06 -28.30 -3.95
CA ILE A 122 -5.78 -29.74 -4.11
C ILE A 122 -5.59 -30.40 -2.73
N LEU A 123 -4.79 -29.77 -1.86
CA LEU A 123 -4.52 -30.31 -0.52
C LEU A 123 -5.76 -30.30 0.37
N LYS A 124 -6.63 -29.29 0.23
CA LYS A 124 -7.90 -29.19 0.96
C LYS A 124 -8.89 -30.26 0.51
N GLU A 125 -9.02 -30.49 -0.80
CA GLU A 125 -9.88 -31.55 -1.36
C GLU A 125 -9.45 -32.95 -0.90
N GLU A 126 -8.15 -33.15 -0.66
CA GLU A 126 -7.57 -34.41 -0.19
C GLU A 126 -7.51 -34.54 1.35
N GLY A 127 -7.96 -33.51 2.08
CA GLY A 127 -8.07 -33.56 3.54
C GLY A 127 -6.74 -33.35 4.30
N PHE A 128 -5.70 -32.81 3.68
CA PHE A 128 -4.45 -32.51 4.38
C PHE A 128 -4.62 -31.36 5.38
N ALA A 129 -4.26 -31.61 6.64
CA ALA A 129 -4.16 -30.57 7.65
C ALA A 129 -3.04 -29.57 7.36
N ARG A 130 -3.11 -28.38 7.96
CA ARG A 130 -2.05 -27.36 7.88
C ARG A 130 -0.79 -27.89 8.59
N LEU A 131 0.37 -27.68 7.99
CA LEU A 131 1.64 -28.04 8.64
C LEU A 131 1.89 -27.12 9.84
N PRO A 132 2.47 -27.66 10.93
CA PRO A 132 3.01 -26.82 12.00
C PRO A 132 4.12 -25.92 11.47
N ARG A 133 4.35 -24.79 12.15
CA ARG A 133 5.46 -23.90 11.81
C ARG A 133 6.78 -24.60 12.08
N ARG A 134 7.56 -24.85 11.03
CA ARG A 134 8.94 -25.34 11.13
C ARG A 134 9.88 -24.32 11.79
N LYS A 135 10.89 -24.81 12.49
CA LYS A 135 12.04 -23.99 12.93
C LYS A 135 12.83 -23.52 11.70
N ASP A 136 13.61 -22.44 11.84
CA ASP A 136 14.36 -21.87 10.71
C ASP A 136 15.44 -22.83 10.16
N GLU A 137 15.92 -23.76 10.99
CA GLU A 137 16.89 -24.82 10.66
C GLU A 137 16.26 -25.97 9.84
N GLU A 138 15.00 -26.30 10.11
CA GLU A 138 14.26 -27.39 9.44
C GLU A 138 13.68 -26.96 8.07
N ARG A 139 13.89 -25.70 7.68
CA ARG A 139 13.44 -25.19 6.39
C ARG A 139 14.41 -25.62 5.29
N PRO A 140 13.91 -26.02 4.11
CA PRO A 140 14.77 -26.39 2.99
C PRO A 140 15.81 -25.32 2.67
N ALA A 141 16.97 -25.76 2.19
CA ALA A 141 17.99 -24.88 1.65
C ALA A 141 17.40 -24.13 0.45
N ALA A 142 17.48 -22.80 0.50
CA ALA A 142 16.96 -21.91 -0.52
C ALA A 142 17.82 -20.67 -0.57
N ALA A 143 17.81 -19.95 -1.70
CA ALA A 143 18.31 -18.59 -1.75
C ALA A 143 17.54 -17.76 -0.72
N ARG A 144 18.25 -17.31 0.31
CA ARG A 144 17.72 -16.45 1.38
C ARG A 144 18.35 -15.06 1.22
N PRO A 145 17.62 -13.98 1.56
CA PRO A 145 18.22 -12.67 1.67
C PRO A 145 19.43 -12.71 2.59
N VAL A 146 20.49 -11.99 2.22
CA VAL A 146 21.67 -11.84 3.08
C VAL A 146 21.22 -11.24 4.41
N VAL A 147 21.61 -11.88 5.50
CA VAL A 147 21.27 -11.42 6.85
C VAL A 147 22.18 -10.24 7.18
N ALA A 148 21.59 -9.05 7.24
CA ALA A 148 22.31 -7.87 7.68
C ALA A 148 22.70 -7.98 9.18
N PRO A 149 23.91 -7.53 9.55
CA PRO A 149 24.37 -7.53 10.94
C PRO A 149 23.40 -6.81 11.89
N LEU A 150 23.57 -7.05 13.18
CA LEU A 150 22.84 -6.34 14.22
C LEU A 150 23.50 -4.98 14.46
N ALA A 151 22.69 -3.92 14.49
CA ALA A 151 23.16 -2.57 14.79
C ALA A 151 23.54 -2.44 16.27
N ASP A 152 24.80 -2.12 16.54
CA ASP A 152 25.40 -2.00 17.86
C ASP A 152 26.59 -1.02 17.81
N ALA A 153 26.47 0.11 18.52
CA ALA A 153 27.51 1.12 18.62
C ALA A 153 28.81 0.56 19.22
N ARG A 154 28.72 -0.47 20.07
CA ARG A 154 29.88 -1.11 20.72
C ARG A 154 30.70 -1.98 19.78
N GLN A 155 30.17 -2.28 18.60
CA GLN A 155 30.83 -3.08 17.56
C GLN A 155 31.36 -2.21 16.41
N LEU A 156 31.27 -0.87 16.53
CA LEU A 156 31.78 0.05 15.53
C LEU A 156 33.31 -0.06 15.45
N ASP A 157 33.82 -0.44 14.28
CA ASP A 157 35.24 -0.40 13.98
C ASP A 157 35.58 0.87 13.18
N LEU A 158 36.46 1.70 13.75
CA LEU A 158 36.97 2.94 13.17
C LEU A 158 38.39 2.80 12.61
N SER A 159 38.90 1.57 12.46
CA SER A 159 40.18 1.30 11.81
C SER A 159 40.23 1.91 10.40
N PRO A 160 41.38 2.47 9.97
CA PRO A 160 41.53 3.02 8.63
C PRO A 160 41.21 1.98 7.55
N ARG A 161 40.20 2.25 6.73
CA ARG A 161 39.70 1.32 5.71
C ARG A 161 39.01 2.04 4.56
N GLN A 162 38.86 1.34 3.44
CA GLN A 162 38.03 1.79 2.31
C GLN A 162 36.72 1.00 2.30
N CYS A 163 35.61 1.68 2.05
CA CYS A 163 34.32 1.04 1.87
C CYS A 163 33.59 1.64 0.66
N ARG A 164 32.75 0.84 0.00
CA ARG A 164 31.88 1.31 -1.08
C ARG A 164 30.55 1.73 -0.47
N THR A 165 30.14 2.96 -0.70
CA THR A 165 28.87 3.49 -0.17
C THR A 165 28.12 4.31 -1.21
N ARG A 166 26.79 4.27 -1.15
CA ARG A 166 25.92 5.20 -1.88
C ARG A 166 25.70 6.52 -1.14
N PHE A 167 26.14 6.60 0.12
CA PHE A 167 25.85 7.68 1.06
C PHE A 167 27.05 8.59 1.31
N GLY A 168 28.03 8.63 0.40
CA GLY A 168 29.24 9.46 0.54
C GLY A 168 28.95 10.95 0.79
N GLY A 169 27.88 11.48 0.21
CA GLY A 169 27.45 12.87 0.42
C GLY A 169 27.04 13.19 1.86
N LEU A 170 26.66 12.19 2.68
CA LEU A 170 26.34 12.41 4.09
C LEU A 170 27.56 12.92 4.87
N PHE A 171 28.77 12.51 4.48
CA PHE A 171 30.00 12.88 5.20
C PHE A 171 30.34 14.37 5.05
N LEU A 172 29.76 15.08 4.08
CA LEU A 172 29.86 16.55 3.99
C LEU A 172 29.20 17.25 5.18
N PHE A 173 28.26 16.59 5.87
CA PHE A 173 27.59 17.13 7.05
C PHE A 173 28.30 16.81 8.36
N MET A 174 29.28 15.90 8.36
CA MET A 174 30.00 15.46 9.57
C MET A 174 30.68 16.61 10.33
N PRO A 175 31.38 17.57 9.68
CA PRO A 175 32.00 18.68 10.40
C PRO A 175 30.98 19.51 11.19
N PHE A 176 29.82 19.79 10.61
CA PHE A 176 28.75 20.55 11.27
C PHE A 176 28.11 19.76 12.43
N MET A 177 27.97 18.44 12.29
CA MET A 177 27.47 17.61 13.39
C MET A 177 28.50 17.51 14.52
N ALA A 178 29.79 17.43 14.20
CA ALA A 178 30.87 17.34 15.18
C ALA A 178 31.05 18.64 15.98
N SER A 179 30.71 19.80 15.40
CA SER A 179 30.73 21.08 16.09
C SER A 179 29.56 21.30 17.05
N LEU A 180 28.54 20.43 17.02
CA LEU A 180 27.35 20.54 17.89
C LEU A 180 27.45 19.52 19.04
N PRO A 181 27.03 19.90 20.27
CA PRO A 181 26.91 18.96 21.39
C PRO A 181 25.66 18.06 21.24
N PHE A 182 25.52 17.40 20.09
CA PHE A 182 24.28 16.74 19.67
C PHE A 182 23.81 15.64 20.61
N ASP A 183 24.74 14.80 21.08
CA ASP A 183 24.41 13.69 21.98
C ASP A 183 23.98 14.20 23.37
N GLN A 184 24.57 15.30 23.85
CA GLN A 184 24.18 15.96 25.09
C GLN A 184 22.79 16.58 24.98
N ILE A 185 22.51 17.31 23.89
CA ILE A 185 21.20 17.90 23.61
C ILE A 185 20.09 16.84 23.65
N LEU A 186 20.32 15.69 23.02
CA LEU A 186 19.35 14.58 23.00
C LEU A 186 19.13 13.97 24.37
N HIS A 187 20.20 13.83 25.16
CA HIS A 187 20.12 13.34 26.53
C HIS A 187 19.29 14.28 27.43
N GLU A 188 19.58 15.58 27.40
CA GLU A 188 18.85 16.61 28.17
C GLU A 188 17.38 16.73 27.74
N ALA A 189 17.10 16.54 26.45
CA ALA A 189 15.74 16.50 25.91
C ALA A 189 14.97 15.20 26.26
N GLY A 190 15.64 14.20 26.84
CA GLY A 190 15.03 12.93 27.26
C GLY A 190 14.77 11.96 26.11
N PHE A 191 15.54 12.01 25.03
CA PHE A 191 15.36 11.08 23.91
C PHE A 191 15.73 9.64 24.32
N PRO A 192 14.90 8.65 23.93
CA PRO A 192 15.13 7.27 24.34
C PRO A 192 16.39 6.70 23.70
N GLY A 193 17.01 5.74 24.36
CA GLY A 193 18.18 5.02 23.83
C GLY A 193 18.30 3.64 24.44
N SER A 194 19.12 2.79 23.84
CA SER A 194 19.51 1.49 24.37
C SER A 194 21.03 1.40 24.48
N LYS A 195 21.52 0.39 25.21
CA LYS A 195 22.96 0.11 25.28
C LYS A 195 23.59 -0.17 23.91
N MET A 196 22.82 -0.73 22.99
CA MET A 196 23.27 -1.05 21.63
C MET A 196 23.16 0.13 20.69
N ILE A 197 22.07 0.89 20.81
CA ILE A 197 21.78 2.04 19.95
C ILE A 197 21.36 3.20 20.87
N PRO A 198 22.33 4.01 21.35
CA PRO A 198 22.04 5.22 22.10
C PRO A 198 21.26 6.25 21.26
N ALA A 199 20.64 7.24 21.94
CA ALA A 199 19.77 8.23 21.32
C ALA A 199 20.42 8.95 20.13
N GLY A 200 21.68 9.40 20.31
CA GLY A 200 22.47 10.04 19.25
C GLY A 200 22.55 9.24 17.97
N HIS A 201 22.88 7.96 18.07
CA HIS A 201 23.00 7.06 16.92
C HIS A 201 21.65 6.78 16.25
N ALA A 202 20.58 6.65 17.05
CA ALA A 202 19.24 6.46 16.53
C ALA A 202 18.75 7.69 15.74
N VAL A 203 18.97 8.89 16.28
CA VAL A 203 18.58 10.14 15.61
C VAL A 203 19.46 10.40 14.39
N ARG A 204 20.78 10.19 14.47
CA ARG A 204 21.67 10.26 13.28
C ARG A 204 21.23 9.29 12.19
N SER A 205 20.78 8.08 12.55
CA SER A 205 20.24 7.11 11.57
C SER A 205 19.00 7.65 10.85
N LEU A 206 18.08 8.28 11.58
CA LEU A 206 16.89 8.90 10.98
C LEU A 206 17.25 10.12 10.13
N LEU A 207 18.18 10.96 10.61
CA LEU A 207 18.69 12.12 9.90
C LEU A 207 19.37 11.72 8.58
N ALA A 208 20.23 10.71 8.61
CA ALA A 208 20.91 10.17 7.43
C ALA A 208 19.93 9.80 6.32
N LEU A 209 18.86 9.07 6.69
CA LEU A 209 17.82 8.65 5.76
C LEU A 209 17.05 9.85 5.20
N LYS A 210 16.91 10.93 5.96
CA LYS A 210 16.30 12.17 5.48
C LYS A 210 17.20 12.99 4.58
N LEU A 211 18.46 13.19 4.94
CA LEU A 211 19.44 13.91 4.12
C LEU A 211 19.65 13.23 2.77
N PHE A 212 19.63 11.91 2.71
CA PHE A 212 19.77 11.16 1.45
C PHE A 212 18.52 11.21 0.55
N GLY A 213 17.39 11.73 1.03
CA GLY A 213 16.16 11.82 0.23
C GLY A 213 15.37 10.51 0.12
N SER A 214 15.53 9.58 1.07
CA SER A 214 14.64 8.42 1.13
C SER A 214 13.22 8.89 1.50
N ALA A 215 12.23 8.59 0.65
CA ALA A 215 10.86 9.07 0.83
C ALA A 215 10.27 8.67 2.21
N ARG A 216 10.66 7.51 2.75
CA ARG A 216 10.23 6.98 4.05
C ARG A 216 11.35 6.15 4.69
N HIS A 217 11.48 6.23 6.02
CA HIS A 217 12.43 5.40 6.79
C HIS A 217 12.17 3.89 6.64
N SER A 218 10.96 3.50 6.23
CA SER A 218 10.60 2.11 5.92
C SER A 218 11.40 1.49 4.76
N HIS A 219 12.05 2.32 3.93
CA HIS A 219 12.89 1.88 2.82
C HIS A 219 14.33 1.58 3.24
N VAL A 220 14.68 1.71 4.53
CA VAL A 220 16.01 1.38 5.05
C VAL A 220 16.45 -0.04 4.70
N MET A 221 15.51 -0.99 4.54
CA MET A 221 15.80 -2.39 4.21
C MET A 221 16.55 -2.58 2.89
N SER A 222 16.51 -1.61 1.98
CA SER A 222 17.30 -1.64 0.74
C SER A 222 18.77 -1.25 0.95
N TYR A 223 19.09 -0.69 2.13
CA TYR A 223 20.39 -0.09 2.46
C TYR A 223 21.01 -0.68 3.74
N VAL A 224 20.44 -1.75 4.29
CA VAL A 224 20.92 -2.36 5.55
C VAL A 224 22.34 -2.92 5.49
N LEU A 225 22.88 -3.09 4.28
CA LEU A 225 24.25 -3.54 4.03
C LEU A 225 25.18 -2.40 3.61
N ASP A 226 24.70 -1.15 3.53
CA ASP A 226 25.56 -0.02 3.19
C ASP A 226 26.34 0.45 4.43
N GLU A 227 27.66 0.27 4.37
CA GLU A 227 28.55 0.58 5.48
C GLU A 227 28.70 2.08 5.73
N GLY A 228 28.65 2.91 4.68
CA GLY A 228 28.78 4.37 4.82
C GLY A 228 27.58 4.98 5.54
N LEU A 229 26.38 4.44 5.29
CA LEU A 229 25.18 4.84 6.03
C LEU A 229 25.30 4.51 7.52
N ALA A 230 25.79 3.30 7.85
CA ALA A 230 26.01 2.89 9.23
C ALA A 230 27.10 3.72 9.92
N LEU A 231 28.21 3.98 9.22
CA LEU A 231 29.34 4.77 9.71
C LEU A 231 28.94 6.21 10.03
N PHE A 232 28.14 6.86 9.17
CA PHE A 232 27.60 8.20 9.45
C PHE A 232 26.74 8.22 10.72
N ALA A 233 25.97 7.15 10.97
CA ALA A 233 25.20 7.02 12.21
C ALA A 233 26.07 6.71 13.44
N GLY A 234 27.35 6.36 13.25
CA GLY A 234 28.25 5.87 14.29
C GLY A 234 27.92 4.44 14.75
N LEU A 235 27.54 3.57 13.82
CA LEU A 235 27.17 2.17 14.09
C LEU A 235 27.90 1.21 13.15
N ASN A 236 28.07 -0.04 13.58
CA ASN A 236 28.59 -1.12 12.72
C ASN A 236 27.63 -1.48 11.56
N ALA A 237 26.32 -1.34 11.78
CA ALA A 237 25.25 -1.54 10.82
C ALA A 237 24.10 -0.58 11.10
N ILE A 238 23.36 -0.18 10.07
CA ILE A 238 22.22 0.72 10.23
C ILE A 238 21.04 -0.02 10.90
N PRO A 239 20.29 0.62 11.81
CA PRO A 239 19.15 -0.03 12.44
C PRO A 239 18.06 -0.42 11.43
N LYS A 240 17.46 -1.59 11.65
CA LYS A 240 16.41 -2.13 10.79
C LYS A 240 15.12 -1.33 10.93
N ARG A 241 14.25 -1.44 9.93
CA ARG A 241 12.95 -0.74 9.89
C ARG A 241 12.15 -0.86 11.20
N SER A 242 12.08 -2.07 11.78
CA SER A 242 11.33 -2.31 13.01
C SER A 242 11.80 -1.43 14.16
N PHE A 243 13.12 -1.33 14.36
CA PHE A 243 13.69 -0.47 15.38
C PHE A 243 13.39 1.00 15.11
N LEU A 244 13.62 1.49 13.88
CA LEU A 244 13.40 2.91 13.56
C LEU A 244 11.93 3.33 13.73
N THR A 245 10.99 2.47 13.33
CA THR A 245 9.56 2.72 13.51
C THR A 245 9.17 2.73 14.98
N GLU A 246 9.63 1.74 15.77
CA GLU A 246 9.37 1.70 17.21
C GLU A 246 9.97 2.92 17.92
N TYR A 247 11.21 3.28 17.56
CA TYR A 247 11.92 4.41 18.14
C TYR A 247 11.15 5.73 17.96
N SER A 248 10.64 6.00 16.75
CA SER A 248 9.84 7.21 16.49
C SER A 248 8.58 7.29 17.36
N CYS A 249 7.96 6.15 17.69
CA CYS A 249 6.77 6.11 18.55
C CYS A 249 7.08 6.25 20.05
N ARG A 250 8.35 6.12 20.45
CA ARG A 250 8.78 6.18 21.85
C ARG A 250 9.26 7.56 22.30
N ILE A 251 9.35 8.52 21.38
CA ILE A 251 9.76 9.87 21.72
C ILE A 251 8.59 10.57 22.42
N ASP A 252 8.83 11.02 23.65
CA ASP A 252 7.88 11.82 24.43
C ASP A 252 7.69 13.19 23.74
N PRO A 253 6.44 13.60 23.41
CA PRO A 253 6.16 14.92 22.86
C PRO A 253 6.73 16.10 23.66
N GLN A 254 6.86 15.96 24.98
CA GLN A 254 7.47 16.99 25.84
C GLN A 254 8.98 17.14 25.60
N GLY A 255 9.62 16.20 24.90
CA GLY A 255 11.02 16.29 24.47
C GLY A 255 11.23 17.26 23.30
N TYR A 256 10.23 17.46 22.43
CA TYR A 256 10.42 18.29 21.22
C TYR A 256 10.73 19.76 21.51
N PRO A 257 10.02 20.46 22.42
CA PRO A 257 10.34 21.86 22.73
C PRO A 257 11.72 22.03 23.38
N ARG A 258 12.16 21.05 24.18
CA ARG A 258 13.49 21.03 24.80
C ARG A 258 14.58 20.83 23.76
N LEU A 259 14.41 19.83 22.88
CA LEU A 259 15.31 19.58 21.75
C LEU A 259 15.42 20.82 20.87
N MET A 260 14.31 21.39 20.44
CA MET A 260 14.30 22.58 19.56
C MET A 260 15.09 23.72 20.19
N ARG A 261 14.82 24.05 21.47
CA ARG A 261 15.52 25.11 22.19
C ARG A 261 17.03 24.89 22.21
N ALA A 262 17.46 23.75 22.74
CA ALA A 262 18.88 23.44 22.88
C ALA A 262 19.60 23.31 21.52
N TRP A 263 18.91 22.79 20.50
CA TRP A 263 19.40 22.75 19.12
C TRP A 263 19.67 24.15 18.58
N PHE A 264 18.71 25.07 18.70
CA PHE A 264 18.91 26.42 18.19
C PHE A 264 19.93 27.22 19.01
N ASP A 265 20.02 26.99 20.32
CA ASP A 265 21.05 27.63 21.16
C ASP A 265 22.45 27.15 20.73
N ALA A 266 22.59 25.88 20.35
CA ALA A 266 23.82 25.36 19.77
C ALA A 266 24.11 25.94 18.37
N LEU A 267 23.09 26.15 17.52
CA LEU A 267 23.29 26.75 16.19
C LEU A 267 23.72 28.22 16.24
N GLU A 268 23.33 28.96 17.27
CA GLU A 268 23.79 30.34 17.47
C GLU A 268 25.30 30.40 17.67
N THR A 269 25.89 29.42 18.35
CA THR A 269 27.35 29.30 18.48
C THR A 269 28.07 29.06 17.15
N LEU A 270 27.33 28.60 16.13
CA LEU A 270 27.83 28.41 14.76
C LEU A 270 27.56 29.61 13.84
N GLY A 271 27.05 30.72 14.38
CA GLY A 271 26.83 31.95 13.62
C GLY A 271 25.54 31.98 12.78
N ILE A 272 24.58 31.08 13.05
CA ILE A 272 23.24 31.18 12.47
C ILE A 272 22.45 32.19 13.31
N ASP A 273 22.36 33.40 12.79
CA ASP A 273 21.73 34.54 13.47
C ASP A 273 20.20 34.41 13.55
N ARG A 274 19.63 35.17 14.49
CA ARG A 274 18.20 35.22 14.80
C ARG A 274 17.54 36.32 13.97
N GLY A 275 16.45 36.03 13.27
CA GLY A 275 15.64 37.08 12.67
C GLY A 275 14.61 37.66 13.64
N SER A 276 14.06 38.79 13.21
CA SER A 276 13.04 39.57 13.92
C SER A 276 11.64 39.43 13.31
N SER A 277 11.53 38.66 12.22
CA SER A 277 10.31 38.48 11.44
C SER A 277 10.12 37.00 11.11
N PHE A 278 8.89 36.51 11.28
CA PHE A 278 8.56 35.10 11.17
C PHE A 278 7.39 34.86 10.21
N ASP A 279 7.57 33.90 9.32
CA ASP A 279 6.52 33.30 8.52
C ASP A 279 5.86 32.19 9.36
N CYS A 280 4.62 32.40 9.77
CA CYS A 280 3.84 31.43 10.55
C CYS A 280 2.79 30.75 9.65
N ASP A 281 2.79 29.42 9.61
CA ASP A 281 1.84 28.64 8.79
C ASP A 281 1.23 27.47 9.57
N PHE A 282 -0.02 27.14 9.22
CA PHE A 282 -0.71 25.94 9.66
C PHE A 282 -0.79 24.94 8.52
N HIS A 283 -0.03 23.85 8.64
CA HIS A 283 0.01 22.79 7.65
C HIS A 283 -0.81 21.57 8.10
N THR A 284 -1.81 21.19 7.32
CA THR A 284 -2.58 19.95 7.59
C THR A 284 -1.97 18.76 6.87
N ILE A 285 -1.52 17.76 7.63
CA ILE A 285 -1.05 16.47 7.12
C ILE A 285 -2.26 15.52 7.01
N PRO A 286 -2.66 15.10 5.80
CA PRO A 286 -3.82 14.24 5.62
C PRO A 286 -3.69 12.89 6.32
N PHE A 287 -4.72 12.49 7.05
CA PHE A 287 -4.84 11.16 7.63
C PHE A 287 -5.85 10.33 6.83
N HIS A 288 -5.45 9.11 6.46
CA HIS A 288 -6.24 8.20 5.64
C HIS A 288 -6.72 6.95 6.39
N GLY A 289 -6.42 6.84 7.70
CA GLY A 289 -6.95 5.75 8.52
C GLY A 289 -8.40 6.00 8.95
N GLU A 290 -9.01 4.96 9.49
CA GLU A 290 -10.41 5.01 9.95
C GLU A 290 -10.55 5.64 11.35
N ASP A 291 -9.42 5.84 12.03
CA ASP A 291 -9.34 6.18 13.44
C ASP A 291 -10.13 7.43 13.85
N ALA A 292 -10.71 7.37 15.05
CA ALA A 292 -11.66 8.37 15.57
C ALA A 292 -10.97 9.58 16.24
N LEU A 293 -9.69 9.44 16.61
CA LEU A 293 -8.95 10.43 17.39
C LEU A 293 -8.42 11.62 16.58
N VAL A 294 -8.62 11.61 15.25
CA VAL A 294 -8.08 12.61 14.31
C VAL A 294 -9.16 13.58 13.86
N GLU A 295 -8.89 14.87 14.05
CA GLU A 295 -9.82 15.97 13.79
C GLU A 295 -9.82 16.40 12.31
N LYS A 296 -10.85 17.16 11.92
CA LYS A 296 -10.98 17.70 10.56
C LYS A 296 -10.37 19.10 10.46
N HIS A 297 -9.25 19.22 9.78
CA HIS A 297 -8.59 20.48 9.47
C HIS A 297 -8.70 20.83 7.98
N TYR A 298 -8.54 22.11 7.67
CA TYR A 298 -8.66 22.61 6.30
C TYR A 298 -7.38 22.33 5.50
N VAL A 299 -7.53 21.73 4.32
CA VAL A 299 -6.41 21.43 3.43
C VAL A 299 -6.49 22.35 2.23
N SER A 300 -5.63 23.38 2.22
CA SER A 300 -5.59 24.44 1.20
C SER A 300 -5.51 23.88 -0.22
N LYS A 301 -4.58 22.97 -0.49
CA LYS A 301 -4.38 22.35 -1.82
C LYS A 301 -5.61 21.59 -2.36
N ARG A 302 -6.56 21.21 -1.50
CA ARG A 302 -7.78 20.48 -1.88
C ARG A 302 -9.06 21.30 -1.67
N SER A 303 -8.94 22.54 -1.19
CA SER A 303 -10.04 23.41 -0.80
C SER A 303 -11.15 22.70 0.01
N ARG A 304 -10.76 21.85 0.97
CA ARG A 304 -11.72 21.08 1.78
C ARG A 304 -11.19 20.76 3.16
N ARG A 305 -12.11 20.54 4.11
CA ARG A 305 -11.79 19.98 5.42
C ARG A 305 -11.74 18.46 5.34
N GLN A 306 -10.69 17.85 5.86
CA GLN A 306 -10.57 16.39 5.96
C GLN A 306 -9.84 15.99 7.23
N LYS A 307 -9.95 14.72 7.63
CA LYS A 307 -9.20 14.19 8.77
C LYS A 307 -7.70 14.39 8.53
N GLY A 308 -7.00 14.93 9.51
CA GLY A 308 -5.57 15.16 9.43
C GLY A 308 -4.97 15.59 10.75
N ILE A 309 -3.66 15.67 10.76
CA ILE A 309 -2.89 16.22 11.87
C ILE A 309 -2.55 17.67 11.49
N LEU A 310 -2.80 18.62 12.39
CA LEU A 310 -2.46 20.02 12.18
C LEU A 310 -1.08 20.31 12.77
N ALA A 311 -0.16 20.72 11.90
CA ALA A 311 1.14 21.21 12.30
C ALA A 311 1.18 22.74 12.22
N PHE A 312 1.73 23.37 13.24
CA PHE A 312 2.13 24.77 13.22
C PHE A 312 3.63 24.87 12.98
N LEU A 313 4.02 25.75 12.07
CA LEU A 313 5.41 25.98 11.68
C LEU A 313 5.69 27.48 11.77
N ALA A 314 6.75 27.86 12.46
CA ALA A 314 7.30 29.21 12.42
C ALA A 314 8.69 29.14 11.77
N GLN A 315 8.86 29.93 10.71
CA GLN A 315 10.09 30.04 9.95
C GLN A 315 10.61 31.46 10.02
N ASP A 316 11.91 31.61 10.23
CA ASP A 316 12.59 32.88 10.12
C ASP A 316 12.53 33.44 8.69
N ALA A 317 12.04 34.66 8.52
CA ALA A 317 11.80 35.23 7.19
C ALA A 317 13.09 35.48 6.40
N ALA A 318 14.20 35.78 7.09
CA ALA A 318 15.48 36.11 6.46
C ALA A 318 16.30 34.85 6.13
N THR A 319 16.49 33.98 7.13
CA THR A 319 17.34 32.79 7.02
C THR A 319 16.60 31.57 6.49
N ARG A 320 15.26 31.60 6.47
CA ARG A 320 14.40 30.46 6.12
C ARG A 320 14.60 29.25 7.05
N VAL A 321 15.15 29.46 8.24
CA VAL A 321 15.30 28.40 9.25
C VAL A 321 14.01 28.27 10.04
N PHE A 322 13.48 27.06 10.20
CA PHE A 322 12.37 26.84 11.14
C PHE A 322 12.85 27.12 12.55
N CYS A 323 12.16 27.95 13.32
CA CYS A 323 12.53 28.34 14.68
C CYS A 323 11.60 27.74 15.75
N TYR A 324 10.41 27.28 15.34
CA TYR A 324 9.46 26.58 16.20
C TYR A 324 8.55 25.71 15.35
N THR A 325 8.23 24.51 15.84
CA THR A 325 7.28 23.60 15.20
C THR A 325 6.48 22.85 16.24
N ASN A 326 5.17 22.72 16.04
CA ASN A 326 4.31 21.85 16.82
C ASN A 326 3.45 21.02 15.88
N ALA A 327 3.61 19.69 15.92
CA ALA A 327 2.92 18.79 15.00
C ALA A 327 1.60 18.22 15.56
N ASP A 328 1.20 18.55 16.79
CA ASP A 328 0.04 17.96 17.47
C ASP A 328 -1.01 19.01 17.86
N VAL A 329 -1.19 20.04 17.02
CA VAL A 329 -2.12 21.14 17.32
C VAL A 329 -3.57 20.65 17.23
N ARG A 330 -4.31 20.78 18.32
CA ARG A 330 -5.75 20.48 18.36
C ARG A 330 -6.56 21.69 17.90
N LYS A 331 -7.73 21.44 17.31
CA LYS A 331 -8.62 22.50 16.80
C LYS A 331 -9.03 23.50 17.88
N GLU A 332 -9.20 23.04 19.12
CA GLU A 332 -9.56 23.91 20.26
C GLU A 332 -8.46 24.88 20.66
N SER A 333 -7.18 24.49 20.50
CA SER A 333 -6.02 25.31 20.85
C SER A 333 -5.33 25.94 19.64
N GLN A 334 -5.91 25.79 18.44
CA GLN A 334 -5.33 26.27 17.19
C GLN A 334 -5.03 27.79 17.24
N ASN A 335 -5.97 28.58 17.76
CA ASN A 335 -5.80 30.03 17.82
C ASN A 335 -4.72 30.45 18.83
N ASP A 336 -4.53 29.66 19.88
CA ASP A 336 -3.56 29.94 20.93
C ASP A 336 -2.13 29.55 20.54
N GLU A 337 -1.96 28.74 19.49
CA GLU A 337 -0.64 28.24 19.09
C GLU A 337 0.30 29.37 18.64
N ILE A 338 -0.24 30.41 18.00
CA ILE A 338 0.54 31.62 17.67
C ILE A 338 1.03 32.32 18.94
N LEU A 339 0.17 32.40 19.96
CA LEU A 339 0.54 33.02 21.24
C LEU A 339 1.58 32.18 21.99
N ARG A 340 1.49 30.84 21.94
CA ARG A 340 2.50 29.94 22.48
C ARG A 340 3.85 30.10 21.79
N PHE A 341 3.85 30.30 20.47
CA PHE A 341 5.08 30.62 19.75
C PHE A 341 5.68 31.96 20.22
N VAL A 342 4.86 33.01 20.37
CA VAL A 342 5.33 34.31 20.88
C VAL A 342 5.88 34.17 22.30
N GLU A 343 5.21 33.41 23.17
CA GLU A 343 5.70 33.13 24.52
C GLU A 343 7.02 32.37 24.50
N PHE A 344 7.13 31.31 23.70
CA PHE A 344 8.37 30.56 23.48
C PHE A 344 9.51 31.48 23.01
N TRP A 345 9.23 32.37 22.06
CA TRP A 345 10.21 33.31 21.53
C TRP A 345 10.67 34.35 22.56
N LYS A 346 9.72 34.91 23.33
CA LYS A 346 10.00 35.86 24.42
C LYS A 346 10.81 35.24 25.53
N GLN A 347 10.42 34.04 25.98
CA GLN A 347 11.17 33.31 27.02
C GLN A 347 12.60 33.03 26.58
N ARG A 348 12.81 32.78 25.28
CA ARG A 348 14.13 32.45 24.73
C ARG A 348 15.01 33.66 24.47
N THR A 349 14.45 34.72 23.90
CA THR A 349 15.24 35.87 23.39
C THR A 349 15.13 37.11 24.26
N GLY A 350 14.17 37.16 25.19
CA GLY A 350 13.82 38.35 25.95
C GLY A 350 13.16 39.46 25.12
N ARG A 351 12.82 39.19 23.85
CA ARG A 351 12.23 40.14 22.90
C ARG A 351 10.84 39.73 22.45
#